data_AF-A0A1F4HFX0-F1
#
_entry.id   AF-A0A1F4HFX0-F1
#
_cell.length_a   1.000
_cell.length_b   1.000
_cell.length_c   1.000
_cell.angle_alpha   90.00
_cell.angle_beta   90.00
_cell.angle_gamma   90.00
#
_symmetry.space_group_name_H-M   'P 1'
#
loop_
_entity.id
_entity.type
_entity.pdbx_description
1 polymer ?
#
loop_
_entity_poly.entity_id
_entity_poly.type
_entity_poly.pdbx_seq_one_letter_code
_entity_poly.pdbx_strand_id
1 'polypeptide(L)' 'MGLTRLTCRQASRLQSQSLDRELTLSERLSLRMHTAVCDACTRVSRQLHFLRRALRDYPGPEQ' A
#
# COMPACT_ATOMS: atom_id res chain seq x y z
N MET A 1 -5.50 14.17 -14.69
CA MET A 1 -5.09 12.75 -14.81
C MET A 1 -5.93 11.92 -13.84
N GLY A 2 -7.00 11.28 -14.31
CA GLY A 2 -7.99 10.62 -13.46
C GLY A 2 -8.75 9.51 -14.19
N LEU A 3 -8.04 8.57 -14.82
CA LEU A 3 -8.66 7.58 -15.71
C LEU A 3 -8.73 6.14 -15.15
N THR A 4 -8.62 5.97 -13.84
CA THR A 4 -8.96 4.73 -13.13
C THR A 4 -9.39 5.11 -11.72
N ARG A 5 -10.70 5.15 -11.43
CA ARG A 5 -11.50 5.40 -10.18
C ARG A 5 -10.83 5.55 -8.77
N LEU A 6 -9.57 5.94 -8.66
CA LEU A 6 -8.78 6.06 -7.44
C LEU A 6 -7.82 7.25 -7.60
N THR A 7 -7.97 8.25 -6.76
CA THR A 7 -7.06 9.41 -6.70
C THR A 7 -5.82 9.08 -5.88
N CYS A 8 -4.71 9.81 -6.07
CA CYS A 8 -3.49 9.62 -5.27
C CYS A 8 -3.75 9.73 -3.75
N ARG A 9 -4.68 10.60 -3.34
CA ARG A 9 -5.08 10.75 -1.92
C ARG A 9 -5.84 9.51 -1.41
N GLN A 10 -6.74 8.95 -2.21
CA GLN A 10 -7.41 7.69 -1.87
C GLN A 10 -6.43 6.51 -1.87
N ALA A 11 -5.49 6.46 -2.82
CA ALA A 11 -4.45 5.45 -2.88
C ALA A 11 -3.56 5.48 -1.63
N SER A 12 -3.13 6.68 -1.21
CA SER A 12 -2.37 6.87 0.04
C SER A 12 -3.19 6.45 1.27
N ARG A 13 -4.49 6.78 1.29
CA ARG A 13 -5.40 6.35 2.37
C ARG A 13 -5.55 4.83 2.42
N LEU A 14 -5.73 4.15 1.29
CA LEU A 14 -5.77 2.69 1.21
C LEU A 14 -4.44 2.06 1.62
N GLN A 15 -3.31 2.66 1.22
CA GLN A 15 -1.98 2.21 1.63
C GLN A 15 -1.81 2.24 3.16
N SER A 16 -2.20 3.35 3.80
CA SER A 16 -2.19 3.46 5.25
C SER A 16 -3.16 2.48 5.91
N GLN A 17 -4.39 2.37 5.37
CA GLN A 17 -5.35 1.37 5.84
C GLN A 17 -4.84 -0.06 5.69
N SER A 18 -3.97 -0.37 4.72
CA SER A 18 -3.40 -1.70 4.57
C SER A 18 -2.45 -2.08 5.71
N LEU A 19 -1.93 -1.11 6.46
CA LEU A 19 -1.10 -1.32 7.64
C LEU A 19 -1.95 -1.60 8.88
N ASP A 20 -3.10 -0.94 8.96
CA ASP A 20 -4.02 -1.02 10.10
C ASP A 20 -4.97 -2.22 9.98
N ARG A 21 -5.50 -2.46 8.77
CA ARG A 21 -6.40 -3.54 8.43
C ARG A 21 -6.01 -4.27 7.15
N GLU A 22 -6.54 -5.46 6.97
CA GLU A 22 -6.46 -6.14 5.69
C GLU A 22 -7.38 -5.44 4.67
N LEU A 23 -6.82 -5.08 3.51
CA LEU A 23 -7.61 -4.55 2.40
C LEU A 23 -8.39 -5.68 1.74
N THR A 24 -9.59 -5.36 1.27
CA THR A 24 -10.34 -6.28 0.40
C THR A 24 -9.61 -6.51 -0.92
N LEU A 25 -9.88 -7.64 -1.58
CA LEU A 25 -9.25 -7.97 -2.87
C LEU A 25 -9.47 -6.87 -3.92
N SER A 26 -10.66 -6.27 -3.95
CA SER A 26 -11.01 -5.18 -4.88
C SER A 26 -10.24 -3.88 -4.59
N GLU A 27 -10.06 -3.52 -3.31
CA GLU A 27 -9.25 -2.36 -2.90
C GLU A 27 -7.78 -2.58 -3.26
N ARG A 28 -7.25 -3.79 -3.00
CA ARG A 28 -5.87 -4.15 -3.32
C ARG A 28 -5.62 -4.12 -4.83
N LEU A 29 -6.57 -4.59 -5.65
CA LEU A 29 -6.47 -4.55 -7.11
C LEU A 29 -6.51 -3.12 -7.64
N SER A 30 -7.43 -2.30 -7.15
CA SER A 30 -7.56 -0.88 -7.53
C SER A 30 -6.29 -0.09 -7.19
N LEU A 31 -5.73 -0.34 -5.99
CA LEU A 31 -4.47 0.27 -5.57
C LEU A 31 -3.31 -0.18 -6.45
N ARG A 32 -3.20 -1.47 -6.76
CA ARG A 32 -2.16 -2.00 -7.67
C ARG A 32 -2.19 -1.35 -9.03
N MET A 33 -3.37 -1.23 -9.64
CA MET A 33 -3.56 -0.57 -10.94
C MET A 33 -3.10 0.89 -10.88
N HIS A 34 -3.47 1.64 -9.84
CA HIS A 34 -3.03 3.02 -9.67
C HIS A 34 -1.51 3.13 -9.46
N THR A 35 -0.92 2.28 -8.63
CA THR A 35 0.53 2.26 -8.40
C THR A 35 1.33 1.76 -9.61
N ALA A 36 0.69 1.17 -10.63
CA ALA A 36 1.37 0.82 -11.88
C ALA A 36 1.55 2.03 -12.80
N VAL A 37 0.70 3.05 -12.67
CA VAL A 37 0.70 4.25 -13.53
C VAL A 37 1.19 5.51 -12.82
N CYS A 38 1.20 5.54 -11.49
CA CYS A 38 1.60 6.70 -10.69
C CYS A 38 2.85 6.41 -9.86
N ASP A 39 4.00 6.95 -10.30
CA ASP A 39 5.30 6.75 -9.66
C ASP A 39 5.32 7.16 -8.18
N ALA A 40 4.70 8.29 -7.84
CA ALA A 40 4.59 8.77 -6.47
C ALA A 40 3.93 7.73 -5.55
N CYS A 41 2.81 7.14 -5.99
CA CYS A 41 2.15 6.09 -5.22
C CYS A 41 2.93 4.77 -5.23
N THR A 42 3.65 4.44 -6.32
CA THR A 42 4.54 3.27 -6.39
C THR A 42 5.65 3.36 -5.33
N ARG A 43 6.25 4.54 -5.15
CA ARG A 43 7.34 4.77 -4.19
C ARG A 43 6.89 4.51 -2.76
N VAL A 44 5.74 5.05 -2.38
CA VAL A 44 5.12 4.82 -1.07
C VAL A 44 4.81 3.32 -0.87
N SER A 45 4.25 2.67 -1.90
CA SER A 45 3.88 1.25 -1.82
C SER A 45 5.10 0.37 -1.60
N ARG A 46 6.22 0.64 -2.28
CA ARG A 46 7.50 -0.05 -2.05
C ARG A 46 8.01 0.18 -0.62
N GLN A 47 7.94 1.40 -0.11
CA GLN A 47 8.41 1.72 1.24
C GLN A 47 7.60 0.97 2.30
N LEU A 48 6.28 0.92 2.17
CA LEU A 48 5.43 0.14 3.05
C LEU A 48 5.70 -1.36 2.95
N HIS A 49 5.91 -1.88 1.75
CA HIS A 49 6.24 -3.29 1.56
C HIS A 49 7.59 -3.67 2.15
N PHE A 50 8.57 -2.74 2.10
CA PHE A 50 9.85 -2.88 2.77
C PHE A 50 9.67 -2.95 4.29
N LEU A 51 8.94 -1.99 4.88
CA LEU A 51 8.62 -2.00 6.32
C LEU A 51 7.89 -3.29 6.73
N ARG A 52 6.92 -3.74 5.95
CA ARG A 52 6.17 -4.98 6.23
C ARG A 52 7.06 -6.22 6.18
N ARG A 53 8.06 -6.23 5.30
CA ARG A 53 9.04 -7.32 5.21
C ARG A 53 10.00 -7.29 6.39
N ALA A 54 10.50 -6.11 6.74
CA ALA A 54 11.34 -5.91 7.91
C ALA A 54 10.63 -6.32 9.21
N LEU A 55 9.37 -5.91 9.40
CA LEU A 55 8.55 -6.29 10.57
C LEU A 55 8.23 -7.79 10.62
N ARG A 56 8.13 -8.46 9.47
CA ARG A 56 7.89 -9.92 9.40
C ARG A 56 9.15 -10.71 9.73
N ASP A 57 10.30 -10.18 9.32
CA ASP A 57 11.61 -10.77 9.58
C ASP A 57 12.14 -10.39 10.98
N TYR A 58 11.58 -9.35 11.59
CA TYR A 58 11.87 -8.96 12.95
C TYR A 58 11.35 -10.04 13.90
N PRO A 59 12.22 -10.84 14.55
CA PRO A 59 11.79 -11.62 15.69
C PRO A 59 11.33 -10.58 16.71
N GLY A 60 10.04 -10.55 17.03
CA GLY A 60 9.51 -9.66 18.06
C GLY A 60 10.38 -9.73 19.33
N PRO A 61 10.44 -8.68 20.16
CA PRO A 61 11.24 -8.73 21.36
C PRO A 61 10.83 -9.98 22.14
N GLU A 62 11.80 -10.87 22.34
CA GLU A 62 11.71 -11.98 23.28
C GLU A 62 11.34 -11.39 24.65
N GLN A 63 10.11 -11.65 25.10
CA GLN A 63 9.62 -11.32 26.44
C GLN A 63 9.48 -12.62 27.22
#